data_AF-A0A7X9KN05-F1
#
_entry.id   AF-A0A7X9KN05-F1
#
_cell.length_a   1.000
_cell.length_b   1.000
_cell.length_c   1.000
_cell.angle_alpha   90.00
_cell.angle_beta   90.00
_cell.angle_gamma   90.00
#
_symmetry.space_group_name_H-M   'P 1'
#
loop_
_entity.id
_entity.type
_entity.pdbx_description
1 polymer ?
#
loop_
_entity_poly.entity_id
_entity_poly.type
_entity_poly.pdbx_seq_one_letter_code
_entity_poly.pdbx_strand_id
1 'polypeptide(L)'
;MKWPTWQQGAATAVVCALVVLVPRVLRPTRARSALSTTAQELSLLAGLYSIWRLARLLPLATTGGASDRARQIDRLQHWLHLPTELSLQHLVLRHESLGRFLNYYYAIAHVPALIAFLVWMFAFHRSAYSRWRNALAMVTGMCLVIRFVRVAPPRLLPDLGYVDLSSRFGMSVYGPVGTGVSDQFAAMPSIHVAWAAVVSFGIVAAGTSRWRWLFLLHVIVTSLAVSATGHHWWLDGIVAVMLLGLALQIDTRVRRFAAGRRAPPLGEPNAALTSTSGTLELGVGGARSDN
;
A
#
# COMPACT_ATOMS: atom_id res chain seq x y z
N MET A 1 -21.47 -8.39 8.00
CA MET A 1 -21.80 -7.08 7.39
C MET A 1 -21.57 -7.15 5.89
N LYS A 2 -22.50 -6.68 5.06
CA LYS A 2 -22.32 -6.66 3.59
C LYS A 2 -21.45 -5.45 3.21
N TRP A 3 -20.35 -5.68 2.51
CA TRP A 3 -19.45 -4.63 2.06
C TRP A 3 -20.06 -3.79 0.92
N PRO A 4 -19.79 -2.48 0.81
CA PRO A 4 -20.36 -1.60 -0.21
C PRO A 4 -20.07 -2.07 -1.65
N THR A 5 -21.02 -2.00 -2.58
CA THR A 5 -20.81 -2.46 -3.98
C THR A 5 -19.84 -1.56 -4.77
N TRP A 6 -19.40 -2.01 -5.95
CA TRP A 6 -18.57 -1.18 -6.84
C TRP A 6 -19.33 0.05 -7.35
N GLN A 7 -20.65 -0.06 -7.54
CA GLN A 7 -21.51 1.08 -7.92
C GLN A 7 -21.55 2.11 -6.81
N GLN A 8 -21.71 1.67 -5.56
CA GLN A 8 -21.70 2.56 -4.39
C GLN A 8 -20.36 3.31 -4.26
N GLY A 9 -19.23 2.60 -4.42
CA GLY A 9 -17.91 3.24 -4.46
C GLY A 9 -17.77 4.25 -5.60
N ALA A 10 -18.28 3.94 -6.79
CA ALA A 10 -18.16 4.81 -7.97
C ALA A 10 -19.01 6.07 -7.81
N ALA A 11 -20.22 5.92 -7.26
CA ALA A 11 -21.09 7.04 -6.91
C ALA A 11 -20.42 7.95 -5.87
N THR A 12 -19.84 7.38 -4.80
CA THR A 12 -19.07 8.16 -3.81
C THR A 12 -17.91 8.90 -4.48
N ALA A 13 -17.18 8.24 -5.38
CA ALA A 13 -16.05 8.85 -6.09
C ALA A 13 -16.48 10.07 -6.91
N VAL A 14 -17.56 9.95 -7.67
CA VAL A 14 -18.13 11.01 -8.50
C VAL A 14 -18.67 12.16 -7.64
N VAL A 15 -19.45 11.87 -6.59
CA VAL A 15 -20.00 12.90 -5.68
C VAL A 15 -18.86 13.70 -5.05
N CYS A 16 -17.83 13.04 -4.53
CA CYS A 16 -16.68 13.72 -3.95
C CYS A 16 -15.90 14.53 -4.99
N ALA A 17 -15.77 14.06 -6.24
CA ALA A 17 -15.15 14.82 -7.32
C ALA A 17 -15.95 16.09 -7.65
N LEU A 18 -17.28 16.01 -7.70
CA LEU A 18 -18.15 17.17 -7.94
C LEU A 18 -18.02 18.21 -6.82
N VAL A 19 -17.95 17.78 -5.55
CA VAL A 19 -17.69 18.67 -4.39
C VAL A 19 -16.39 19.46 -4.53
N VAL A 20 -15.40 18.91 -5.25
CA VAL A 20 -14.11 19.57 -5.52
C VAL A 20 -14.20 20.53 -6.71
N LEU A 21 -14.99 20.20 -7.73
CA LEU A 21 -15.08 20.95 -8.99
C LEU A 21 -16.02 22.17 -8.89
N VAL A 22 -17.14 22.04 -8.16
CA VAL A 22 -18.19 23.06 -8.08
C VAL A 22 -17.74 24.37 -7.39
N PRO A 23 -16.90 24.39 -6.33
CA PRO A 23 -16.57 25.64 -5.63
C PRO A 23 -15.41 26.45 -6.23
N ARG A 24 -14.88 26.12 -7.42
CA ARG A 24 -13.71 26.81 -7.99
C ARG A 24 -13.92 28.30 -8.29
N VAL A 25 -15.15 28.78 -8.22
CA VAL A 25 -15.57 30.16 -8.48
C VAL A 25 -15.54 31.03 -7.21
N LEU A 26 -15.41 30.45 -6.01
CA LEU A 26 -15.54 31.18 -4.74
C LEU A 26 -14.22 31.24 -3.95
N ARG A 27 -14.01 32.32 -3.18
CA ARG A 27 -12.78 32.54 -2.38
C ARG A 27 -12.49 31.35 -1.43
N PRO A 28 -11.23 30.91 -1.32
CA PRO A 28 -10.86 29.77 -0.46
C PRO A 28 -10.85 30.15 1.02
N THR A 29 -11.52 29.36 1.87
CA THR A 29 -11.39 29.40 3.33
C THR A 29 -10.63 28.18 3.85
N ARG A 30 -10.08 28.22 5.07
CA ARG A 30 -9.39 27.05 5.68
C ARG A 30 -10.29 25.80 5.71
N ALA A 31 -11.55 25.95 6.10
CA ALA A 31 -12.53 24.87 6.12
C ALA A 31 -12.80 24.30 4.71
N ARG A 32 -12.91 25.17 3.69
CA ARG A 32 -13.13 24.73 2.30
C ARG A 32 -11.89 24.04 1.71
N SER A 33 -10.69 24.50 2.03
CA SER A 33 -9.45 23.84 1.61
C SER A 33 -9.30 22.44 2.23
N ALA A 34 -9.60 22.31 3.53
CA ALA A 34 -9.63 21.03 4.22
C ALA A 34 -10.68 20.09 3.62
N LEU A 35 -11.91 20.57 3.42
CA LEU A 35 -13.00 19.80 2.80
C LEU A 35 -12.64 19.36 1.37
N SER A 36 -12.10 20.26 0.56
CA SER A 36 -11.69 19.95 -0.82
C SER A 36 -10.62 18.87 -0.84
N THR A 37 -9.61 18.96 0.04
CA THR A 37 -8.57 17.92 0.08
C THR A 37 -9.14 16.58 0.55
N THR A 38 -9.97 16.57 1.59
CA THR A 38 -10.63 15.34 2.06
C THR A 38 -11.51 14.73 0.97
N ALA A 39 -12.27 15.55 0.25
CA ALA A 39 -13.10 15.10 -0.86
C ALA A 39 -12.27 14.54 -2.03
N GLN A 40 -11.12 15.14 -2.36
CA GLN A 40 -10.20 14.59 -3.36
C GLN A 40 -9.68 13.21 -2.95
N GLU A 41 -9.27 13.05 -1.69
CA GLU A 41 -8.77 11.77 -1.19
C GLU A 41 -9.86 10.70 -1.13
N LEU A 42 -11.06 11.06 -0.65
CA LEU A 42 -12.20 10.15 -0.66
C LEU A 42 -12.57 9.75 -2.10
N SER A 43 -12.53 10.69 -3.04
CA SER A 43 -12.79 10.41 -4.45
C SER A 43 -11.80 9.40 -5.02
N LEU A 44 -10.50 9.61 -4.76
CA LEU A 44 -9.44 8.71 -5.21
C LEU A 44 -9.57 7.31 -4.59
N LEU A 45 -9.76 7.23 -3.27
CA LEU A 45 -9.88 5.95 -2.57
C LEU A 45 -11.13 5.19 -3.00
N ALA A 46 -12.27 5.88 -3.15
CA ALA A 46 -13.51 5.27 -3.62
C ALA A 46 -13.41 4.80 -5.07
N GLY A 47 -12.73 5.56 -5.94
CA GLY A 47 -12.45 5.17 -7.32
C GLY A 47 -11.56 3.93 -7.41
N LEU A 48 -10.46 3.90 -6.66
CA LEU A 48 -9.57 2.73 -6.57
C LEU A 48 -10.31 1.49 -6.04
N TYR A 49 -11.15 1.66 -5.02
CA TYR A 49 -11.98 0.60 -4.47
C TYR A 49 -12.93 0.02 -5.52
N SER A 50 -13.60 0.88 -6.30
CA SER A 50 -14.51 0.46 -7.36
C SER A 50 -13.80 -0.28 -8.47
N ILE A 51 -12.66 0.22 -8.95
CA ILE A 51 -11.84 -0.46 -9.95
C ILE A 51 -11.42 -1.83 -9.44
N TRP A 52 -10.93 -1.92 -8.20
CA TRP A 52 -10.53 -3.18 -7.60
C TRP A 52 -11.69 -4.18 -7.49
N ARG A 53 -12.88 -3.71 -7.10
CA ARG A 53 -14.07 -4.58 -7.07
C ARG A 53 -14.47 -5.07 -8.45
N LEU A 54 -14.43 -4.20 -9.47
CA LEU A 54 -14.79 -4.56 -10.84
C LEU A 54 -13.80 -5.57 -11.40
N ALA A 55 -12.51 -5.34 -11.20
CA ALA A 55 -11.45 -6.25 -11.64
C ALA A 55 -11.54 -7.65 -10.98
N ARG A 56 -12.15 -7.75 -9.80
CA ARG A 56 -12.43 -9.06 -9.17
C ARG A 56 -13.51 -9.87 -9.85
N LEU A 57 -14.41 -9.22 -10.60
CA LEU A 57 -15.46 -9.88 -11.36
C LEU A 57 -14.98 -10.45 -12.69
N LEU A 58 -13.77 -10.11 -13.14
CA LEU A 58 -13.23 -10.53 -14.42
C LEU A 58 -12.91 -12.04 -14.41
N PRO A 59 -13.56 -12.86 -15.27
CA PRO A 59 -13.35 -14.31 -15.32
C PRO A 59 -12.13 -14.67 -16.18
N LEU A 60 -10.99 -14.02 -15.95
CA LEU A 60 -9.82 -14.10 -16.84
C LEU A 60 -8.93 -15.33 -16.62
N ALA A 61 -9.25 -16.22 -15.67
CA ALA A 61 -8.33 -17.27 -15.27
C ALA A 61 -8.94 -18.68 -15.35
N THR A 62 -8.14 -19.64 -15.82
CA THR A 62 -8.36 -21.08 -15.74
C THR A 62 -7.66 -21.64 -14.50
N THR A 63 -8.27 -22.59 -13.78
CA THR A 63 -7.67 -23.22 -12.57
C THR A 63 -6.55 -24.21 -12.91
N GLY A 64 -6.38 -24.55 -14.19
CA GLY A 64 -5.33 -25.46 -14.66
C GLY A 64 -3.92 -25.06 -14.21
N GLY A 65 -3.17 -26.04 -13.71
CA GLY A 65 -1.79 -25.88 -13.26
C GLY A 65 -1.59 -25.13 -11.94
N ALA A 66 -2.66 -24.70 -11.25
CA ALA A 66 -2.52 -23.97 -9.98
C ALA A 66 -1.83 -24.81 -8.89
N SER A 67 -2.15 -26.10 -8.79
CA SER A 67 -1.50 -27.03 -7.86
C SER A 67 -0.06 -27.36 -8.27
N ASP A 68 0.25 -27.41 -9.57
CA ASP A 68 1.63 -27.64 -10.03
C ASP A 68 2.54 -26.46 -9.73
N ARG A 69 2.06 -25.23 -9.93
CA ARG A 69 2.78 -24.02 -9.53
C ARG A 69 3.00 -23.98 -8.02
N ALA A 70 2.00 -24.38 -7.23
CA ALA A 70 2.14 -24.47 -5.78
C ALA A 70 3.23 -25.48 -5.37
N ARG A 71 3.27 -26.66 -6.01
CA ARG A 71 4.35 -27.64 -5.82
C ARG A 71 5.72 -27.12 -6.28
N GLN A 72 5.79 -26.30 -7.33
CA GLN A 72 7.03 -25.63 -7.73
C GLN A 72 7.51 -24.63 -6.66
N ILE A 73 6.59 -23.85 -6.08
CA ILE A 73 6.89 -22.95 -4.97
C ILE A 73 7.41 -23.75 -3.78
N ASP A 74 6.72 -24.82 -3.37
CA ASP A 74 7.16 -25.68 -2.28
C ASP A 74 8.58 -26.22 -2.50
N ARG A 75 8.89 -26.76 -3.68
CA ARG A 75 10.25 -27.20 -4.03
C ARG A 75 11.28 -26.08 -3.98
N LEU A 76 10.94 -24.89 -4.49
CA LEU A 76 11.83 -23.73 -4.46
C LEU A 76 12.11 -23.28 -3.02
N GLN A 77 11.11 -23.28 -2.14
CA GLN A 77 11.27 -22.92 -0.74
C GLN A 77 12.19 -23.90 0.00
N HIS A 78 12.02 -25.20 -0.25
CA HIS A 78 12.91 -26.24 0.26
C HIS A 78 14.35 -26.06 -0.24
N TRP A 79 14.53 -25.74 -1.52
CA TRP A 79 15.86 -25.43 -2.08
C TRP A 79 16.50 -24.19 -1.45
N LEU A 80 15.69 -23.19 -1.10
CA LEU A 80 16.11 -22.00 -0.36
C LEU A 80 16.27 -22.23 1.16
N HIS A 81 16.07 -23.46 1.64
CA HIS A 81 16.13 -23.83 3.06
C HIS A 81 15.19 -22.99 3.95
N LEU A 82 14.05 -22.55 3.40
CA LEU A 82 13.02 -21.88 4.19
C LEU A 82 12.29 -22.90 5.08
N PRO A 83 11.84 -22.49 6.28
CA PRO A 83 11.04 -23.36 7.14
C PRO A 83 9.73 -23.73 6.44
N THR A 84 9.23 -24.95 6.64
CA THR A 84 7.96 -25.38 6.03
C THR A 84 6.77 -24.75 6.74
N GLU A 85 5.77 -24.31 5.99
CA GLU A 85 4.49 -23.84 6.53
C GLU A 85 3.80 -24.97 7.31
N LEU A 86 4.04 -26.22 6.93
CA LEU A 86 3.51 -27.40 7.62
C LEU A 86 4.01 -27.50 9.06
N SER A 87 5.29 -27.21 9.31
CA SER A 87 5.84 -27.21 10.67
C SER A 87 5.15 -26.17 11.57
N LEU A 88 4.89 -24.97 11.01
CA LEU A 88 4.14 -23.92 11.68
C LEU A 88 2.68 -24.33 11.91
N GLN A 89 2.05 -24.96 10.93
CA GLN A 89 0.68 -25.45 11.05
C GLN A 89 0.56 -26.52 12.15
N HIS A 90 1.49 -27.48 12.22
CA HIS A 90 1.52 -28.46 13.30
C HIS A 90 1.67 -27.82 14.68
N LEU A 91 2.51 -26.80 14.83
CA LEU A 91 2.64 -26.05 16.08
C LEU A 91 1.30 -25.41 16.49
N VAL A 92 0.62 -24.78 15.54
CA VAL A 92 -0.67 -24.14 15.79
C VAL A 92 -1.78 -25.16 16.09
N LEU A 93 -1.75 -26.33 15.47
CA LEU A 93 -2.68 -27.42 15.74
C LEU A 93 -2.48 -28.05 17.13
N ARG A 94 -1.28 -27.98 17.72
CA ARG A 94 -1.03 -28.39 19.11
C ARG A 94 -1.62 -27.41 20.13
N HIS A 95 -1.87 -26.17 19.73
CA HIS A 95 -2.37 -25.11 20.60
C HIS A 95 -3.65 -24.49 20.02
N GLU A 96 -4.81 -25.10 20.27
CA GLU A 96 -6.09 -24.65 19.70
C GLU A 96 -6.40 -23.16 19.94
N SER A 97 -6.04 -22.61 21.10
CA SER A 97 -6.24 -21.18 21.40
C SER A 97 -5.45 -20.29 20.45
N LEU A 98 -4.21 -20.66 20.12
CA LEU A 98 -3.39 -19.97 19.15
C LEU A 98 -3.98 -20.09 17.74
N GLY A 99 -4.45 -21.28 17.35
CA GLY A 99 -5.12 -21.49 16.07
C GLY A 99 -6.37 -20.65 15.89
N ARG A 100 -7.21 -20.59 16.93
CA ARG A 100 -8.40 -19.74 16.94
C ARG A 100 -8.03 -18.27 16.84
N PHE A 101 -7.04 -17.81 17.61
CA PHE A 101 -6.56 -16.42 17.56
C PHE A 101 -6.06 -16.04 16.16
N LEU A 102 -5.17 -16.84 15.55
CA LEU A 102 -4.61 -16.54 14.24
C LEU A 102 -5.69 -16.52 13.14
N ASN A 103 -6.68 -17.40 13.23
CA ASN A 103 -7.79 -17.44 12.29
C ASN A 103 -8.73 -16.23 12.45
N TYR A 104 -9.00 -15.77 13.69
CA TYR A 104 -9.75 -14.53 13.95
C TYR A 104 -8.98 -13.29 13.48
N TYR A 105 -7.69 -13.23 13.79
CA TYR A 105 -6.80 -12.18 13.33
C TYR A 105 -6.80 -12.10 11.81
N TYR A 106 -6.66 -13.26 11.15
CA TYR A 106 -6.69 -13.36 9.70
C TYR A 106 -7.98 -12.76 9.11
N ALA A 107 -9.13 -13.13 9.68
CA ALA A 107 -10.43 -12.71 9.19
C ALA A 107 -10.72 -11.21 9.35
N ILE A 108 -10.17 -10.55 10.40
CA ILE A 108 -10.65 -9.22 10.81
C ILE A 108 -9.59 -8.13 10.74
N ALA A 109 -8.33 -8.41 11.07
CA ALA A 109 -7.35 -7.36 11.42
C ALA A 109 -6.98 -6.42 10.25
N HIS A 110 -6.95 -6.95 9.02
CA HIS A 110 -6.33 -6.29 7.87
C HIS A 110 -6.97 -4.96 7.48
N VAL A 111 -8.29 -4.94 7.25
CA VAL A 111 -8.98 -3.74 6.77
C VAL A 111 -9.04 -2.63 7.83
N PRO A 112 -9.41 -2.92 9.10
CA PRO A 112 -9.37 -1.92 10.16
C PRO A 112 -7.97 -1.33 10.37
N ALA A 113 -6.92 -2.16 10.36
CA ALA A 113 -5.55 -1.67 10.48
C ALA A 113 -5.17 -0.71 9.35
N LEU A 114 -5.55 -1.04 8.11
CA LEU A 114 -5.29 -0.20 6.94
C LEU A 114 -6.05 1.13 7.00
N ILE A 115 -7.33 1.12 7.40
CA ILE A 115 -8.14 2.34 7.56
C ILE A 115 -7.53 3.21 8.66
N ALA A 116 -7.23 2.64 9.82
CA ALA A 116 -6.62 3.37 10.94
C ALA A 116 -5.28 4.00 10.53
N PHE A 117 -4.44 3.25 9.81
CA PHE A 117 -3.18 3.75 9.27
C PHE A 117 -3.38 4.93 8.30
N LEU A 118 -4.30 4.81 7.34
CA LEU A 118 -4.55 5.89 6.38
C LEU A 118 -5.09 7.15 7.07
N VAL A 119 -6.01 7.01 8.04
CA VAL A 119 -6.53 8.12 8.82
C VAL A 119 -5.43 8.79 9.65
N TRP A 120 -4.62 8.00 10.35
CA TRP A 120 -3.49 8.49 11.14
C TRP A 120 -2.47 9.23 10.27
N MET A 121 -2.14 8.67 9.11
CA MET A 121 -1.19 9.29 8.19
C MET A 121 -1.77 10.58 7.57
N PHE A 122 -3.06 10.60 7.24
CA PHE A 122 -3.72 11.79 6.70
C PHE A 122 -3.82 12.94 7.72
N ALA A 123 -4.12 12.61 8.97
CA ALA A 123 -4.30 13.57 10.05
C ALA A 123 -2.96 14.11 10.59
N PHE A 124 -1.96 13.24 10.78
CA PHE A 124 -0.73 13.59 11.50
C PHE A 124 0.54 13.62 10.65
N HIS A 125 0.55 12.97 9.48
CA HIS A 125 1.76 12.78 8.66
C HIS A 125 1.51 13.09 7.17
N ARG A 126 0.82 14.20 6.91
CA ARG A 126 0.29 14.58 5.60
C ARG A 126 1.35 14.68 4.49
N SER A 127 2.60 15.02 4.84
CA SER A 127 3.73 15.05 3.91
C SER A 127 4.09 13.66 3.37
N ALA A 128 3.97 12.61 4.20
CA ALA A 128 4.25 11.23 3.84
C ALA A 128 3.01 10.49 3.29
N TYR A 129 1.80 10.98 3.57
CA TYR A 129 0.53 10.35 3.21
C TYR A 129 0.44 9.97 1.72
N SER A 130 0.69 10.91 0.81
CA SER A 130 0.55 10.64 -0.63
C SER A 130 1.50 9.54 -1.11
N ARG A 131 2.70 9.42 -0.53
CA ARG A 131 3.70 8.39 -0.88
C ARG A 131 3.19 7.01 -0.49
N TRP A 132 2.75 6.86 0.76
CA TRP A 132 2.26 5.57 1.27
C TRP A 132 0.91 5.16 0.68
N ARG A 133 0.01 6.13 0.41
CA ARG A 133 -1.25 5.90 -0.32
C ARG A 133 -0.98 5.39 -1.74
N ASN A 134 -0.06 6.04 -2.47
CA ASN A 134 0.30 5.60 -3.82
C ASN A 134 0.95 4.21 -3.80
N ALA A 135 1.85 3.95 -2.86
CA ALA A 135 2.48 2.64 -2.71
C ALA A 135 1.45 1.55 -2.41
N LEU A 136 0.48 1.82 -1.53
CA LEU A 136 -0.65 0.92 -1.25
C LEU A 136 -1.48 0.63 -2.51
N ALA A 137 -1.81 1.66 -3.29
CA ALA A 137 -2.58 1.51 -4.53
C ALA A 137 -1.81 0.68 -5.57
N MET A 138 -0.52 0.98 -5.77
CA MET A 138 0.35 0.28 -6.70
C MET A 138 0.56 -1.19 -6.31
N VAL A 139 0.91 -1.48 -5.04
CA VAL A 139 1.11 -2.85 -4.58
C VAL A 139 -0.18 -3.66 -4.66
N THR A 140 -1.32 -3.08 -4.29
CA THR A 140 -2.64 -3.73 -4.42
C THR A 140 -2.97 -4.01 -5.88
N GLY A 141 -2.68 -3.08 -6.80
CA GLY A 141 -2.84 -3.27 -8.24
C GLY A 141 -1.93 -4.35 -8.80
N MET A 142 -0.66 -4.39 -8.40
CA MET A 142 0.27 -5.46 -8.80
C MET A 142 -0.18 -6.83 -8.29
N CYS A 143 -0.61 -6.93 -7.02
CA CYS A 143 -1.20 -8.16 -6.49
C CYS A 143 -2.44 -8.58 -7.30
N LEU A 144 -3.29 -7.63 -7.65
CA LEU A 144 -4.50 -7.86 -8.44
C LEU A 144 -4.21 -8.38 -9.86
N VAL A 145 -3.12 -7.92 -10.49
CA VAL A 145 -2.70 -8.40 -11.81
C VAL A 145 -2.05 -9.79 -11.71
N ILE A 146 -1.13 -9.98 -10.77
CA ILE A 146 -0.40 -11.25 -10.64
C ILE A 146 -1.34 -12.39 -10.26
N ARG A 147 -2.39 -12.13 -9.47
CA ARG A 147 -3.35 -13.16 -9.03
C ARG A 147 -4.05 -13.91 -10.19
N PHE A 148 -4.06 -13.33 -11.40
CA PHE A 148 -4.63 -14.01 -12.57
C PHE A 148 -3.80 -15.25 -12.95
N VAL A 149 -2.52 -15.30 -12.55
CA VAL A 149 -1.71 -16.52 -12.52
C VAL A 149 -2.07 -17.29 -11.24
N ARG A 150 -3.05 -18.20 -11.34
CA ARG A 150 -3.55 -18.95 -10.20
C ARG A 150 -2.48 -19.86 -9.59
N VAL A 151 -2.39 -19.83 -8.26
CA VAL A 151 -1.52 -20.66 -7.41
C VAL A 151 -2.38 -21.26 -6.30
N ALA A 152 -2.34 -22.58 -6.16
CA ALA A 152 -3.04 -23.24 -5.07
C ALA A 152 -2.40 -22.90 -3.71
N PRO A 153 -3.18 -22.49 -2.72
CA PRO A 153 -2.68 -22.28 -1.36
C PRO A 153 -2.42 -23.62 -0.66
N PRO A 154 -1.59 -23.64 0.41
CA PRO A 154 -1.23 -24.88 1.12
C PRO A 154 -2.44 -25.72 1.55
N ARG A 155 -3.51 -25.09 2.06
CA ARG A 155 -4.73 -25.79 2.54
C ARG A 155 -5.46 -26.64 1.49
N LEU A 156 -5.18 -26.45 0.20
CA LEU A 156 -5.76 -27.23 -0.90
C LEU A 156 -4.84 -28.37 -1.38
N LEU A 157 -3.75 -28.64 -0.66
CA LEU A 157 -2.77 -29.70 -0.95
C LEU A 157 -2.68 -30.70 0.22
N PRO A 158 -3.74 -31.49 0.45
CA PRO A 158 -3.73 -32.50 1.51
C PRO A 158 -2.72 -33.63 1.25
N ASP A 159 -2.31 -33.83 0.00
CA ASP A 159 -1.23 -34.72 -0.42
C ASP A 159 0.13 -34.34 0.19
N LEU A 160 0.33 -33.06 0.53
CA LEU A 160 1.52 -32.57 1.23
C LEU A 160 1.34 -32.51 2.75
N GLY A 161 0.21 -32.99 3.28
CA GLY A 161 -0.09 -33.04 4.72
C GLY A 161 -0.77 -31.80 5.29
N TYR A 162 -1.11 -30.81 4.47
CA TYR A 162 -1.78 -29.58 4.93
C TYR A 162 -3.26 -29.80 5.27
N VAL A 163 -3.74 -29.05 6.27
CA VAL A 163 -5.13 -29.04 6.72
C VAL A 163 -5.72 -27.62 6.55
N ASP A 164 -7.00 -27.54 6.15
CA ASP A 164 -7.75 -26.28 6.14
C ASP A 164 -8.19 -25.90 7.56
N LEU A 165 -7.41 -25.04 8.22
CA LEU A 165 -7.73 -24.55 9.57
C LEU A 165 -9.01 -23.71 9.58
N SER A 166 -9.33 -22.99 8.51
CA SER A 166 -10.51 -22.16 8.46
C SER A 166 -11.78 -23.01 8.41
N SER A 167 -11.75 -24.13 7.70
CA SER A 167 -12.80 -25.16 7.74
C SER A 167 -12.89 -25.80 9.14
N ARG A 168 -11.76 -26.24 9.70
CA ARG A 168 -11.70 -26.91 11.01
C ARG A 168 -12.25 -26.06 12.16
N PHE A 169 -12.00 -24.75 12.17
CA PHE A 169 -12.46 -23.84 13.23
C PHE A 169 -13.76 -23.11 12.88
N GLY A 170 -14.44 -23.48 11.79
CA GLY A 170 -15.74 -22.91 11.42
C GLY A 170 -15.71 -21.42 11.03
N MET A 171 -14.56 -20.89 10.65
CA MET A 171 -14.41 -19.49 10.18
C MET A 171 -13.85 -19.45 8.76
N SER A 172 -14.46 -20.24 7.88
CA SER A 172 -14.13 -20.20 6.46
C SER A 172 -14.53 -18.86 5.87
N VAL A 173 -13.53 -18.00 5.62
CA VAL A 173 -13.71 -16.70 4.93
C VAL A 173 -14.11 -16.92 3.47
N TYR A 174 -13.72 -18.05 2.90
CA TYR A 174 -14.13 -18.51 1.57
C TYR A 174 -15.28 -19.51 1.69
N GLY A 175 -16.25 -19.48 0.77
CA GLY A 175 -17.31 -20.50 0.72
C GLY A 175 -16.77 -21.92 0.44
N PRO A 176 -17.62 -22.95 0.37
CA PRO A 176 -17.20 -24.31 0.03
C PRO A 176 -16.33 -24.36 -1.24
N VAL A 177 -15.33 -25.24 -1.25
CA VAL A 177 -14.51 -25.50 -2.44
C VAL A 177 -15.45 -25.95 -3.57
N GLY A 178 -15.38 -25.29 -4.73
CA GLY A 178 -16.22 -25.60 -5.90
C GLY A 178 -17.51 -24.79 -6.04
N THR A 179 -17.91 -23.98 -5.04
CA THR A 179 -19.09 -23.11 -5.15
C THR A 179 -18.72 -21.67 -5.45
N GLY A 180 -18.34 -21.38 -6.70
CA GLY A 180 -18.33 -20.02 -7.26
C GLY A 180 -17.24 -19.06 -6.72
N VAL A 181 -16.51 -18.48 -7.67
CA VAL A 181 -15.37 -17.56 -7.52
C VAL A 181 -14.08 -18.24 -7.05
N SER A 182 -13.36 -18.80 -8.04
CA SER A 182 -11.92 -18.64 -8.38
C SER A 182 -10.90 -18.08 -7.37
N ASP A 183 -11.29 -17.27 -6.39
CA ASP A 183 -10.38 -16.53 -5.51
C ASP A 183 -9.65 -17.44 -4.51
N GLN A 184 -10.11 -18.68 -4.31
CA GLN A 184 -9.40 -19.65 -3.46
C GLN A 184 -8.03 -20.06 -4.02
N PHE A 185 -7.82 -19.97 -5.35
CA PHE A 185 -6.56 -20.32 -6.03
C PHE A 185 -5.70 -19.07 -6.33
N ALA A 186 -5.88 -17.99 -5.59
CA ALA A 186 -5.14 -16.74 -5.73
C ALA A 186 -4.17 -16.54 -4.55
N ALA A 187 -3.36 -17.56 -4.24
CA ALA A 187 -2.40 -17.48 -3.13
C ALA A 187 -1.32 -16.43 -3.38
N MET A 188 -0.71 -16.42 -4.57
CA MET A 188 0.41 -15.52 -4.85
C MET A 188 -0.04 -14.25 -5.61
N PRO A 189 0.41 -13.05 -5.22
CA PRO A 189 1.13 -12.69 -3.99
C PRO A 189 0.17 -12.37 -2.83
N SER A 190 0.68 -12.38 -1.58
CA SER A 190 -0.16 -12.17 -0.40
C SER A 190 -0.55 -10.70 -0.22
N ILE A 191 -1.80 -10.35 -0.55
CA ILE A 191 -2.35 -9.00 -0.32
C ILE A 191 -2.39 -8.63 1.17
N HIS A 192 -2.59 -9.63 2.03
CA HIS A 192 -2.60 -9.47 3.48
C HIS A 192 -1.25 -9.01 4.00
N VAL A 193 -0.17 -9.69 3.58
CA VAL A 193 1.20 -9.30 3.92
C VAL A 193 1.57 -7.96 3.29
N ALA A 194 1.13 -7.70 2.05
CA ALA A 194 1.37 -6.40 1.40
C ALA A 194 0.76 -5.24 2.21
N TRP A 195 -0.50 -5.37 2.65
CA TRP A 195 -1.16 -4.35 3.46
C TRP A 195 -0.54 -4.20 4.84
N ALA A 196 -0.21 -5.32 5.49
CA ALA A 196 0.47 -5.28 6.78
C ALA A 196 1.86 -4.63 6.67
N ALA A 197 2.60 -4.89 5.60
CA ALA A 197 3.88 -4.25 5.33
C ALA A 197 3.74 -2.74 5.07
N VAL A 198 2.71 -2.30 4.34
CA VAL A 198 2.38 -0.87 4.18
C VAL A 198 2.16 -0.21 5.53
N VAL A 199 1.36 -0.82 6.40
CA VAL A 199 1.06 -0.30 7.74
C VAL A 199 2.33 -0.27 8.60
N SER A 200 3.01 -1.40 8.74
CA SER A 200 4.21 -1.54 9.57
C SER A 200 5.34 -0.61 9.14
N PHE A 201 5.74 -0.67 7.87
CA PHE A 201 6.84 0.14 7.36
C PHE A 201 6.46 1.61 7.26
N GLY A 202 5.20 1.91 6.96
CA GLY A 202 4.68 3.27 6.95
C GLY A 202 4.75 3.94 8.31
N ILE A 203 4.36 3.23 9.37
CA ILE A 203 4.45 3.74 10.74
C ILE A 203 5.91 3.91 11.17
N VAL A 204 6.78 2.96 10.86
CA VAL A 204 8.21 3.07 11.16
C VAL A 204 8.86 4.26 10.43
N ALA A 205 8.51 4.46 9.16
CA ALA A 205 9.07 5.54 8.35
C ALA A 205 8.57 6.93 8.75
N ALA A 206 7.30 7.04 9.19
CA ALA A 206 6.69 8.33 9.53
C ALA A 206 6.82 8.68 11.03
N GLY A 207 6.83 7.69 11.91
CA GLY A 207 6.86 7.88 13.35
C GLY A 207 8.24 8.22 13.90
N THR A 208 8.29 9.06 14.93
CA THR A 208 9.52 9.48 15.62
C THR A 208 9.75 8.75 16.95
N SER A 209 8.70 8.14 17.50
CA SER A 209 8.74 7.43 18.79
C SER A 209 9.50 6.10 18.71
N ARG A 210 10.21 5.73 19.78
CA ARG A 210 10.84 4.40 19.92
C ARG A 210 9.85 3.24 19.80
N TRP A 211 8.59 3.46 20.15
CA TRP A 211 7.53 2.46 20.06
C TRP A 211 7.13 2.12 18.61
N ARG A 212 7.57 2.90 17.61
CA ARG A 212 7.29 2.64 16.18
C ARG A 212 7.75 1.24 15.74
N TRP A 213 8.83 0.72 16.35
CA TRP A 213 9.38 -0.59 16.01
C TRP A 213 8.45 -1.74 16.39
N LEU A 214 7.59 -1.57 17.41
CA LEU A 214 6.59 -2.58 17.75
C LEU A 214 5.60 -2.81 16.61
N PHE A 215 5.39 -1.84 15.73
CA PHE A 215 4.50 -2.01 14.59
C PHE A 215 5.04 -2.96 13.53
N LEU A 216 6.34 -3.31 13.55
CA LEU A 216 6.86 -4.43 12.74
C LEU A 216 6.25 -5.77 13.15
N LEU A 217 5.77 -5.89 14.39
CA LEU A 217 5.07 -7.09 14.84
C LEU A 217 3.81 -7.35 14.00
N HIS A 218 3.16 -6.30 13.47
CA HIS A 218 1.96 -6.48 12.64
C HIS A 218 2.26 -7.28 11.36
N VAL A 219 3.26 -6.90 10.57
CA VAL A 219 3.64 -7.66 9.37
C VAL A 219 4.14 -9.06 9.69
N ILE A 220 4.85 -9.24 10.82
CA ILE A 220 5.30 -10.56 11.27
C ILE A 220 4.10 -11.45 11.63
N VAL A 221 3.21 -10.98 12.52
CA VAL A 221 2.02 -11.72 12.95
C VAL A 221 1.10 -12.01 11.78
N THR A 222 0.91 -11.05 10.85
CA THR A 222 0.15 -11.31 9.62
C THR A 222 0.77 -12.41 8.79
N SER A 223 2.10 -12.39 8.56
CA SER A 223 2.81 -13.41 7.78
C SER A 223 2.70 -14.79 8.42
N LEU A 224 2.84 -14.87 9.74
CA LEU A 224 2.64 -16.11 10.50
C LEU A 224 1.19 -16.59 10.40
N ALA A 225 0.22 -15.70 10.59
CA ALA A 225 -1.21 -16.04 10.58
C ALA A 225 -1.63 -16.63 9.22
N VAL A 226 -1.26 -15.98 8.11
CA VAL A 226 -1.64 -16.42 6.77
C VAL A 226 -0.98 -17.75 6.36
N SER A 227 0.24 -17.99 6.82
CA SER A 227 1.00 -19.20 6.51
C SER A 227 0.50 -20.38 7.37
N ALA A 228 0.34 -20.15 8.67
CA ALA A 228 -0.16 -21.17 9.60
C ALA A 228 -1.58 -21.66 9.26
N THR A 229 -2.44 -20.76 8.80
CA THR A 229 -3.81 -21.07 8.37
C THR A 229 -3.85 -21.74 6.99
N GLY A 230 -2.71 -21.89 6.30
CA GLY A 230 -2.62 -22.51 4.99
C GLY A 230 -3.21 -21.65 3.87
N HIS A 231 -3.28 -20.33 4.07
CA HIS A 231 -3.77 -19.40 3.04
C HIS A 231 -2.69 -18.94 2.07
N HIS A 232 -1.43 -18.91 2.51
CA HIS A 232 -0.31 -18.40 1.73
C HIS A 232 0.96 -19.20 1.99
N TRP A 233 1.83 -19.23 1.00
CA TRP A 233 3.22 -19.66 1.12
C TRP A 233 4.09 -18.52 1.66
N TRP A 234 5.25 -18.81 2.25
CA TRP A 234 6.23 -17.80 2.67
C TRP A 234 6.64 -16.90 1.50
N LEU A 235 6.85 -17.52 0.33
CA LEU A 235 7.21 -16.82 -0.89
C LEU A 235 6.15 -15.79 -1.30
N ASP A 236 4.86 -16.06 -1.06
CA ASP A 236 3.77 -15.12 -1.35
C ASP A 236 3.94 -13.82 -0.56
N GLY A 237 4.39 -13.93 0.70
CA GLY A 237 4.68 -12.81 1.59
C GLY A 237 5.96 -12.06 1.20
N ILE A 238 7.02 -12.79 0.85
CA ILE A 238 8.29 -12.22 0.38
C ILE A 238 8.07 -11.40 -0.89
N VAL A 239 7.38 -11.98 -1.88
CA VAL A 239 7.03 -11.29 -3.13
C VAL A 239 6.17 -10.06 -2.84
N ALA A 240 5.20 -10.14 -1.94
CA ALA A 240 4.39 -8.98 -1.54
C ALA A 240 5.23 -7.82 -0.97
N VAL A 241 6.22 -8.11 -0.13
CA VAL A 241 7.14 -7.10 0.42
C VAL A 241 8.04 -6.52 -0.68
N MET A 242 8.55 -7.35 -1.60
CA MET A 242 9.35 -6.89 -2.74
C MET A 242 8.53 -5.97 -3.65
N LEU A 243 7.27 -6.30 -3.93
CA LEU A 243 6.36 -5.47 -4.72
C LEU A 243 6.08 -4.13 -4.03
N LEU A 244 5.97 -4.10 -2.70
CA LEU A 244 5.88 -2.83 -1.96
C LEU A 244 7.16 -1.99 -2.12
N GLY A 245 8.34 -2.62 -2.02
CA GLY A 245 9.62 -1.94 -2.27
C GLY A 245 9.68 -1.33 -3.68
N LEU A 246 9.26 -2.09 -4.69
CA LEU A 246 9.15 -1.63 -6.08
C LEU A 246 8.16 -0.46 -6.21
N ALA A 247 6.99 -0.55 -5.59
CA ALA A 247 6.00 0.54 -5.60
C ALA A 247 6.56 1.84 -5.01
N LEU A 248 7.26 1.75 -3.87
CA LEU A 248 7.91 2.90 -3.23
C LEU A 248 9.04 3.49 -4.10
N GLN A 249 9.77 2.65 -4.82
CA GLN A 249 10.81 3.08 -5.74
C GLN A 249 10.22 3.80 -6.97
N ILE A 250 9.15 3.26 -7.55
CA ILE A 250 8.41 3.89 -8.65
C ILE A 250 7.91 5.27 -8.23
N ASP A 251 7.20 5.36 -7.09
CA ASP A 251 6.67 6.64 -6.58
C ASP A 251 7.80 7.65 -6.34
N THR A 252 8.95 7.22 -5.81
CA THR A 252 10.13 8.07 -5.60
C THR A 252 10.68 8.61 -6.93
N ARG A 253 10.81 7.75 -7.95
CA ARG A 253 11.31 8.14 -9.27
C ARG A 253 10.36 9.13 -9.95
N VAL A 254 9.06 8.87 -9.89
CA VAL A 254 8.02 9.75 -10.45
C VAL A 254 8.06 11.14 -9.79
N ARG A 255 8.20 11.20 -8.46
CA ARG A 255 8.31 12.48 -7.74
C ARG A 255 9.57 13.26 -8.09
N ARG A 256 10.72 12.58 -8.19
CA ARG A 256 11.98 13.21 -8.59
C ARG A 256 11.90 13.77 -10.01
N PHE A 257 11.33 13.00 -10.94
CA PHE A 257 11.11 13.44 -12.32
C PHE A 257 10.18 14.67 -12.38
N ALA A 258 9.07 14.65 -11.66
CA ALA A 258 8.14 15.78 -11.60
C ALA A 258 8.76 17.03 -10.97
N ALA A 259 9.62 16.87 -9.96
CA ALA A 259 10.37 17.97 -9.35
C ALA A 259 11.40 18.58 -10.30
N GLY A 260 12.14 17.75 -11.05
CA GLY A 260 13.12 18.21 -12.04
C GLY A 260 12.48 19.03 -13.18
N ARG A 261 11.23 18.73 -13.57
CA ARG A 261 10.49 19.51 -14.58
C ARG A 261 9.91 20.82 -14.05
N ARG A 262 9.83 21.00 -12.74
CA ARG A 262 9.32 22.22 -12.08
C ARG A 262 10.44 23.17 -11.66
N ALA A 263 11.70 22.75 -11.75
CA ALA A 263 12.83 23.66 -11.55
C ALA A 263 12.78 24.73 -12.66
N PRO A 264 12.75 26.03 -12.32
CA PRO A 264 12.84 27.08 -13.34
C PRO A 264 14.12 26.88 -14.14
N PRO A 265 14.13 27.14 -15.46
CA PRO A 265 15.37 27.15 -16.23
C PRO A 265 16.33 28.09 -15.49
N LEU A 266 17.56 27.62 -15.23
CA LEU A 266 18.61 28.43 -14.63
C LEU A 266 18.68 29.73 -15.45
N GLY A 267 18.16 30.81 -14.86
CA GLY A 267 18.16 32.12 -15.49
C GLY A 267 19.60 32.50 -15.80
N GLU A 268 19.78 33.08 -16.98
CA GLU A 268 21.05 33.60 -17.46
C GLU A 268 21.80 34.35 -16.34
N PRO A 269 23.13 34.19 -16.23
CA PRO A 269 23.92 34.95 -15.28
C PRO A 269 23.65 36.43 -15.49
N ASN A 270 23.13 37.06 -14.44
CA ASN A 270 22.77 38.47 -14.34
C ASN A 270 23.88 39.36 -14.92
N ALA A 271 23.71 39.84 -16.16
CA ALA A 271 24.62 40.78 -16.82
C ALA A 271 24.58 42.20 -16.20
N ALA A 272 23.81 42.42 -15.12
CA ALA A 272 23.61 43.73 -14.52
C ALA A 272 24.57 44.09 -13.36
N LEU A 273 25.74 43.45 -13.25
CA LEU A 273 26.77 43.83 -12.25
C LEU A 273 28.04 44.46 -12.86
N THR A 274 28.03 44.83 -14.14
CA THR A 274 29.16 45.52 -14.79
C THR A 274 28.75 46.91 -15.29
N SER A 275 28.29 47.78 -14.40
CA SER A 275 28.07 49.21 -14.72
C SER A 275 27.97 50.06 -13.46
N THR A 276 28.98 49.99 -12.58
CA THR A 276 29.20 51.02 -11.56
C THR A 276 30.70 51.09 -11.27
N SER A 277 31.44 51.67 -12.21
CA SER A 277 32.84 52.07 -12.03
C SER A 277 33.05 53.35 -12.83
N GLY A 278 33.10 54.49 -12.14
CA GLY A 278 33.12 55.85 -12.70
C GLY A 278 31.91 56.60 -12.15
N THR A 279 32.01 57.59 -11.26
CA THR A 279 33.06 58.59 -11.05
C THR A 279 32.93 59.08 -9.60
N LEU A 280 33.99 58.96 -8.81
CA LEU A 280 34.18 59.69 -7.55
C LEU A 280 35.11 60.87 -7.91
N GLU A 281 34.52 62.01 -8.29
CA GLU A 281 35.27 63.28 -8.28
C GLU A 281 35.07 63.97 -6.93
N LEU A 282 36.22 64.37 -6.39
CA LEU A 282 36.48 64.89 -5.06
C LEU A 282 35.87 66.28 -4.86
N GLY A 283 35.08 66.44 -3.81
CA GLY A 283 34.80 67.74 -3.20
C GLY A 283 35.81 68.06 -2.10
N VAL A 284 36.77 68.94 -2.39
CA VAL A 284 37.56 69.73 -1.42
C VAL A 284 37.84 71.04 -2.16
N GLY A 285 37.27 72.19 -1.84
CA GLY A 285 37.35 72.90 -0.57
C GLY A 285 37.81 74.33 -0.91
N GLY A 286 36.86 75.23 -1.15
CA GLY A 286 37.16 76.64 -1.43
C GLY A 286 37.02 77.49 -0.17
N ALA A 287 38.11 78.12 0.26
CA ALA A 287 38.09 79.30 1.12
C ALA A 287 39.38 80.13 1.00
N ARG A 288 39.26 81.26 0.30
CA ARG A 288 39.90 82.59 0.48
C ARG A 288 41.23 82.71 1.26
N SER A 289 42.22 83.30 0.58
CA SER A 289 43.09 84.35 1.16
C SER A 289 43.58 85.33 0.09
N ASP A 290 43.30 86.61 0.35
CA ASP A 290 44.08 87.84 0.11
C ASP A 290 44.86 88.07 -1.19
N ASN A 291 44.36 88.99 -2.03
CA ASN A 291 44.87 90.35 -2.30
C ASN A 291 44.46 90.82 -3.71
#